data_AF-A0AAU4XFZ6-F1
#
_entry.id   AF-A0AAU4XFZ6-F1
#
_cell.length_a   1.000
_cell.length_b   1.000
_cell.length_c   1.000
_cell.angle_alpha   90.00
_cell.angle_beta   90.00
_cell.angle_gamma   90.00
#
_symmetry.space_group_name_H-M   'P 1'
#
loop_
_entity.id
_entity.type
_entity.pdbx_description
1 polymer ?
#
loop_
_entity_poly.entity_id
_entity_poly.type
_entity_poly.pdbx_seq_one_letter_code
_entity_poly.pdbx_strand_id
1 'polypeptide(L)'
;MPETVGFATKPRLAEKMIDRILPELPENTWLAADEVYGRDGGFRSFAESRQLPYVVNVSSAQTVLPRPGWRRIDKLAAAADDSEWQLIEAGPSQTGSRWWQWWVRRIADPEELVGTAVRGQPWPSRWMIARRRPETPDDLDYYLAWGPAGTPPEHLAHVAGARWRVEDAIKLGKHQCGLADYEVRHWHGWYRHITLSMLAAAFLAVQAATDDADAPAPLREALRSCCFSELEVCGSNWSLVRGSRVTGT
;
A
#
# COMPACT_ATOMS: atom_id res chain seq x y z
N MET A 1 1.93 -18.98 -24.57
CA MET A 1 2.65 -18.81 -23.30
C MET A 1 3.79 -19.82 -23.28
N PRO A 2 4.98 -19.53 -22.70
CA PRO A 2 6.04 -20.52 -22.60
C PRO A 2 5.57 -21.70 -21.73
N GLU A 3 5.95 -22.92 -22.10
CA GLU A 3 5.56 -24.15 -21.37
C GLU A 3 6.06 -24.16 -19.91
N THR A 4 7.09 -23.39 -19.61
CA THR A 4 7.69 -23.25 -18.28
C THR A 4 6.95 -22.28 -17.36
N VAL A 5 5.97 -21.51 -17.86
CA VAL A 5 5.23 -20.53 -17.07
C VAL A 5 3.92 -21.16 -16.60
N GLY A 6 3.90 -21.68 -15.37
CA GLY A 6 2.70 -22.20 -14.73
C GLY A 6 1.75 -21.11 -14.24
N PHE A 7 0.48 -21.45 -14.04
CA PHE A 7 -0.52 -20.56 -13.43
C PHE A 7 -0.12 -20.20 -11.99
N ALA A 8 -0.30 -18.93 -11.62
CA ALA A 8 -0.14 -18.45 -10.26
C ALA A 8 -1.25 -17.42 -9.96
N THR A 9 -1.76 -17.46 -8.74
CA THR A 9 -2.76 -16.47 -8.29
C THR A 9 -2.13 -15.09 -8.17
N LYS A 10 -2.95 -14.03 -8.15
CA LYS A 10 -2.47 -12.64 -8.04
C LYS A 10 -1.54 -12.42 -6.84
N PRO A 11 -1.86 -12.87 -5.59
CA PRO A 11 -0.94 -12.73 -4.47
C PRO A 11 0.40 -13.42 -4.70
N ARG A 12 0.41 -14.64 -5.24
CA ARG A 12 1.65 -15.39 -5.50
C ARG A 12 2.51 -14.76 -6.59
N LEU A 13 1.89 -14.11 -7.58
CA LEU A 13 2.62 -13.30 -8.57
C LEU A 13 3.24 -12.05 -7.94
N ALA A 14 2.47 -11.34 -7.09
CA ALA A 14 2.98 -10.18 -6.38
C ALA A 14 4.16 -10.54 -5.46
N GLU A 15 4.09 -11.66 -4.73
CA GLU A 15 5.21 -12.16 -3.90
C GLU A 15 6.49 -12.35 -4.70
N LYS A 16 6.40 -13.00 -5.87
CA LYS A 16 7.55 -13.18 -6.78
C LYS A 16 8.11 -11.86 -7.30
N MET A 17 7.25 -10.87 -7.53
CA MET A 17 7.67 -9.54 -7.97
C MET A 17 8.35 -8.78 -6.83
N ILE A 18 7.77 -8.81 -5.63
CA ILE A 18 8.31 -8.17 -4.43
C ILE A 18 9.65 -8.79 -4.06
N ASP A 19 9.76 -10.13 -3.98
CA ASP A 19 11.01 -10.82 -3.65
C ASP A 19 12.17 -10.45 -4.58
N ARG A 20 11.85 -10.22 -5.86
CA ARG A 20 12.86 -9.86 -6.86
C ARG A 20 13.47 -8.48 -6.60
N ILE A 21 12.64 -7.51 -6.21
CA ILE A 21 13.07 -6.12 -6.02
C ILE A 21 13.48 -5.82 -4.58
N LEU A 22 13.07 -6.67 -3.62
CA LEU A 22 13.29 -6.47 -2.19
C LEU A 22 14.75 -6.11 -1.82
N PRO A 23 15.79 -6.75 -2.39
CA PRO A 23 17.18 -6.39 -2.08
C PRO A 23 17.59 -4.98 -2.53
N GLU A 24 16.85 -4.38 -3.46
CA GLU A 24 17.11 -3.05 -4.03
C GLU A 24 16.26 -1.96 -3.36
N LEU A 25 15.31 -2.35 -2.49
CA LEU A 25 14.43 -1.40 -1.82
C LEU A 25 15.17 -0.64 -0.70
N PRO A 26 14.90 0.67 -0.53
CA PRO A 26 15.42 1.43 0.60
C PRO A 26 15.01 0.85 1.96
N GLU A 27 15.89 0.98 2.94
CA GLU A 27 15.57 0.78 4.35
C GLU A 27 14.42 1.76 4.71
N ASN A 28 13.27 1.22 5.15
CA ASN A 28 11.97 1.89 5.41
C ASN A 28 10.92 1.81 4.30
N THR A 29 11.03 0.95 3.30
CA THR A 29 9.90 0.74 2.38
C THR A 29 8.74 -0.04 3.03
N TRP A 30 7.53 0.45 2.86
CA TRP A 30 6.26 -0.13 3.28
C TRP A 30 5.46 -0.66 2.11
N LEU A 31 4.75 -1.76 2.29
CA LEU A 31 3.85 -2.34 1.31
C LEU A 31 2.40 -1.88 1.55
N ALA A 32 1.80 -1.20 0.58
CA ALA A 32 0.37 -0.92 0.54
C ALA A 32 -0.32 -1.84 -0.46
N ALA A 33 -1.45 -2.47 -0.11
CA ALA A 33 -2.16 -3.37 -1.02
C ALA A 33 -3.68 -3.37 -0.83
N ASP A 34 -4.41 -3.75 -1.88
CA ASP A 34 -5.87 -3.88 -1.85
C ASP A 34 -6.37 -5.11 -1.05
N GLU A 35 -7.70 -5.26 -1.00
CA GLU A 35 -8.39 -6.34 -0.29
C GLU A 35 -8.04 -7.74 -0.80
N VAL A 36 -7.71 -7.90 -2.09
CA VAL A 36 -7.35 -9.21 -2.66
C VAL A 36 -6.08 -9.74 -2.02
N TYR A 37 -5.11 -8.87 -1.74
CA TYR A 37 -3.89 -9.23 -1.02
C TYR A 37 -4.14 -9.26 0.49
N GLY A 38 -4.89 -8.29 1.02
CA GLY A 38 -5.11 -8.18 2.45
C GLY A 38 -5.92 -9.33 3.04
N ARG A 39 -6.82 -9.98 2.29
CA ARG A 39 -7.53 -11.19 2.74
C ARG A 39 -6.65 -12.45 2.73
N ASP A 40 -5.58 -12.46 1.94
CA ASP A 40 -4.69 -13.62 1.79
C ASP A 40 -3.71 -13.67 2.98
N GLY A 41 -3.98 -14.59 3.90
CA GLY A 41 -3.13 -14.75 5.09
C GLY A 41 -1.69 -15.13 4.75
N GLY A 42 -1.48 -15.91 3.69
CA GLY A 42 -0.15 -16.30 3.23
C GLY A 42 0.65 -15.10 2.70
N PHE A 43 0.00 -14.14 2.05
CA PHE A 43 0.62 -12.91 1.56
C PHE A 43 1.05 -12.01 2.71
N ARG A 44 0.22 -11.89 3.75
CA ARG A 44 0.61 -11.18 4.97
C ARG A 44 1.79 -11.87 5.65
N SER A 45 1.72 -13.19 5.86
CA SER A 45 2.84 -13.96 6.43
C SER A 45 4.12 -13.88 5.59
N PHE A 46 3.99 -13.81 4.26
CA PHE A 46 5.13 -13.57 3.38
C PHE A 46 5.79 -12.21 3.68
N ALA A 47 5.01 -11.12 3.73
CA ALA A 47 5.54 -9.79 4.02
C ALA A 47 6.20 -9.74 5.42
N GLU A 48 5.58 -10.36 6.43
CA GLU A 48 6.15 -10.48 7.78
C GLU A 48 7.48 -11.27 7.77
N SER A 49 7.55 -12.39 7.03
CA SER A 49 8.76 -13.22 6.92
C SER A 49 9.93 -12.51 6.22
N ARG A 50 9.63 -11.52 5.38
CA ARG A 50 10.60 -10.66 4.69
C ARG A 50 10.91 -9.39 5.46
N GLN A 51 10.33 -9.21 6.64
CA GLN A 51 10.41 -7.99 7.44
C GLN A 51 9.99 -6.74 6.65
N LEU A 52 9.04 -6.90 5.72
CA LEU A 52 8.50 -5.82 4.92
C LEU A 52 7.25 -5.27 5.61
N PRO A 53 7.31 -4.08 6.24
CA PRO A 53 6.15 -3.50 6.92
C PRO A 53 5.05 -3.21 5.90
N TYR A 54 3.79 -3.31 6.31
CA TYR A 54 2.67 -3.18 5.39
C TYR A 54 1.44 -2.49 6.00
N VAL A 55 0.61 -1.95 5.11
CA VAL A 55 -0.79 -1.58 5.38
C VAL A 55 -1.66 -2.10 4.23
N VAL A 56 -2.52 -3.07 4.51
CA VAL A 56 -3.34 -3.74 3.49
C VAL A 56 -4.82 -3.57 3.79
N ASN A 57 -5.60 -3.28 2.74
CA ASN A 57 -7.05 -3.17 2.86
C ASN A 57 -7.66 -4.55 3.13
N VAL A 58 -8.74 -4.62 3.90
CA VAL A 58 -9.44 -5.86 4.25
C VAL A 58 -10.95 -5.63 4.27
N SER A 59 -11.75 -6.70 4.14
CA SER A 59 -13.20 -6.56 4.24
C SER A 59 -13.62 -6.19 5.66
N SER A 60 -14.81 -5.60 5.79
CA SER A 60 -15.47 -5.34 7.07
C SER A 60 -15.66 -6.61 7.92
N ALA A 61 -15.75 -7.78 7.28
CA ALA A 61 -15.87 -9.08 7.95
C ALA A 61 -14.52 -9.67 8.40
N GLN A 62 -13.40 -9.00 8.13
CA GLN A 62 -12.09 -9.46 8.56
C GLN A 62 -12.07 -9.66 10.08
N THR A 63 -11.74 -10.88 10.49
CA THR A 63 -11.65 -11.23 11.90
C THR A 63 -10.23 -10.99 12.38
N VAL A 64 -10.12 -10.27 13.48
CA VAL A 64 -8.89 -9.99 14.22
C VAL A 64 -8.97 -10.67 15.59
N LEU A 65 -7.83 -10.86 16.25
CA LEU A 65 -7.74 -11.46 17.59
C LEU A 65 -7.34 -10.41 18.64
N PRO A 66 -8.19 -9.40 18.94
CA PRO A 66 -7.97 -8.55 20.10
C PRO A 66 -8.28 -9.37 21.36
N ARG A 67 -7.45 -9.29 22.41
CA ARG A 67 -7.80 -10.00 23.65
C ARG A 67 -9.03 -9.35 24.32
N PRO A 68 -10.02 -10.14 24.78
CA PRO A 68 -10.13 -11.60 24.71
C PRO A 68 -10.93 -12.11 23.48
N GLY A 69 -10.24 -12.76 22.53
CA GLY A 69 -10.85 -13.60 21.51
C GLY A 69 -11.10 -12.93 20.15
N TRP A 70 -11.56 -13.73 19.20
CA TRP A 70 -11.75 -13.29 17.83
C TRP A 70 -12.95 -12.34 17.69
N ARG A 71 -12.77 -11.23 16.98
CA ARG A 71 -13.80 -10.21 16.73
C ARG A 71 -13.64 -9.69 15.30
N ARG A 72 -14.76 -9.32 14.67
CA ARG A 72 -14.73 -8.66 13.36
C ARG A 72 -14.30 -7.20 13.52
N ILE A 73 -13.51 -6.71 12.59
CA ILE A 73 -12.98 -5.35 12.62
C ILE A 73 -14.09 -4.29 12.58
N ASP A 74 -15.17 -4.52 11.83
CA ASP A 74 -16.32 -3.61 11.76
C ASP A 74 -17.04 -3.44 13.09
N LYS A 75 -17.20 -4.52 13.86
CA LYS A 75 -17.82 -4.48 15.19
C LYS A 75 -16.96 -3.76 16.21
N LEU A 76 -15.63 -3.80 16.05
CA LEU A 76 -14.71 -3.07 16.91
C LEU A 76 -14.72 -1.58 16.58
N ALA A 77 -14.65 -1.22 15.29
CA ALA A 77 -14.70 0.17 14.84
C ALA A 77 -16.04 0.84 15.17
N ALA A 78 -17.16 0.12 15.03
CA ALA A 78 -18.49 0.63 15.38
C ALA A 78 -18.70 0.84 16.89
N ALA A 79 -17.87 0.23 17.73
CA ALA A 79 -17.89 0.42 19.18
C ALA A 79 -16.94 1.53 19.66
N ALA A 80 -16.18 2.15 18.74
CA ALA A 80 -15.26 3.20 19.08
C ALA A 80 -15.98 4.53 19.34
N ASP A 81 -15.57 5.24 20.37
CA ASP A 81 -16.05 6.58 20.67
C ASP A 81 -15.52 7.58 19.62
N ASP A 82 -16.28 8.62 19.30
CA ASP A 82 -15.87 9.63 18.31
C ASP A 82 -14.55 10.32 18.68
N SER A 83 -14.21 10.44 19.97
CA SER A 83 -12.93 10.98 20.44
C SER A 83 -11.72 10.08 20.13
N GLU A 84 -11.96 8.80 19.82
CA GLU A 84 -10.91 7.86 19.42
C GLU A 84 -10.50 8.02 17.95
N TRP A 85 -11.30 8.75 17.16
CA TRP A 85 -11.04 9.02 15.75
C TRP A 85 -10.17 10.27 15.59
N GLN A 86 -9.08 10.11 14.85
CA GLN A 86 -8.14 11.19 14.56
C GLN A 86 -8.47 11.79 13.19
N LEU A 87 -8.60 13.12 13.14
CA LEU A 87 -8.75 13.84 11.88
C LEU A 87 -7.36 14.04 11.26
N ILE A 88 -7.12 13.42 10.12
CA ILE A 88 -5.83 13.47 9.41
C ILE A 88 -6.07 14.07 8.03
N GLU A 89 -5.20 15.01 7.63
CA GLU A 89 -5.29 15.64 6.31
C GLU A 89 -5.07 14.58 5.22
N ALA A 90 -5.88 14.67 4.17
CA ALA A 90 -5.76 13.79 3.03
C ALA A 90 -4.39 13.99 2.35
N GLY A 91 -3.66 12.89 2.14
CA GLY A 91 -2.44 12.94 1.35
C GLY A 91 -2.74 13.33 -0.11
N PRO A 92 -1.71 13.72 -0.89
CA PRO A 92 -1.88 14.20 -2.28
C PRO A 92 -2.63 13.24 -3.21
N SER A 93 -2.57 11.94 -2.91
CA SER A 93 -3.20 10.87 -3.70
C SER A 93 -4.63 10.53 -3.26
N GLN A 94 -5.15 11.13 -2.20
CA GLN A 94 -6.47 10.84 -1.65
C GLN A 94 -7.48 11.88 -2.13
N THR A 95 -7.99 11.71 -3.35
CA THR A 95 -8.96 12.64 -3.95
C THR A 95 -10.35 12.51 -3.32
N GLY A 96 -11.13 13.59 -3.36
CA GLY A 96 -12.55 13.58 -2.98
C GLY A 96 -12.88 13.90 -1.53
N SER A 97 -11.89 14.07 -0.65
CA SER A 97 -12.05 14.74 0.65
C SER A 97 -10.73 15.36 1.07
N ARG A 98 -10.77 16.55 1.70
CA ARG A 98 -9.58 17.19 2.27
C ARG A 98 -9.14 16.54 3.58
N TRP A 99 -10.07 15.88 4.28
CA TRP A 99 -9.82 15.30 5.59
C TRP A 99 -10.44 13.90 5.69
N TRP A 100 -9.75 13.02 6.40
CA TRP A 100 -10.24 11.69 6.72
C TRP A 100 -10.18 11.49 8.22
N GLN A 101 -11.17 10.79 8.76
CA GLN A 101 -11.14 10.33 10.15
C GLN A 101 -10.58 8.91 10.18
N TRP A 102 -9.60 8.70 11.05
CA TRP A 102 -8.89 7.45 11.20
C TRP A 102 -8.99 6.94 12.63
N TRP A 103 -9.43 5.71 12.77
CA TRP A 103 -9.38 4.96 14.00
C TRP A 103 -8.28 3.92 13.89
N VAL A 104 -7.23 4.05 14.70
CA VAL A 104 -6.06 3.16 14.70
C VAL A 104 -5.92 2.52 16.07
N ARG A 105 -5.90 1.19 16.12
CA ARG A 105 -5.71 0.44 17.37
C ARG A 105 -4.69 -0.67 17.18
N ARG A 106 -3.79 -0.82 18.15
CA ARG A 106 -2.87 -1.96 18.20
C ARG A 106 -3.65 -3.24 18.50
N ILE A 107 -3.31 -4.30 17.80
CA ILE A 107 -3.75 -5.67 18.10
C ILE A 107 -2.68 -6.25 19.00
N ALA A 108 -3.03 -6.57 20.24
CA ALA A 108 -2.12 -7.22 21.18
C ALA A 108 -1.66 -8.57 20.61
N ASP A 109 -0.36 -8.74 20.42
CA ASP A 109 0.19 -10.01 19.95
C ASP A 109 0.24 -11.02 21.11
N PRO A 110 -0.27 -12.26 20.96
CA PRO A 110 -0.04 -13.31 21.95
C PRO A 110 1.44 -13.53 22.28
N GLU A 111 2.34 -13.32 21.32
CA GLU A 111 3.79 -13.50 21.46
C GLU A 111 4.53 -12.25 21.96
N GLU A 112 3.87 -11.09 22.08
CA GLU A 112 4.46 -9.88 22.72
C GLU A 112 4.85 -10.14 24.19
N LEU A 113 4.27 -11.18 24.81
CA LEU A 113 4.62 -11.67 26.16
C LEU A 113 5.87 -12.56 26.20
N VAL A 114 6.35 -13.05 25.06
CA VAL A 114 7.55 -13.90 24.95
C VAL A 114 8.55 -13.19 24.06
N GLY A 115 9.28 -12.25 24.67
CA GLY A 115 10.18 -11.34 23.98
C GLY A 115 11.12 -12.02 22.98
N THR A 116 11.00 -11.63 21.72
CA THR A 116 12.13 -11.66 20.79
C THR A 116 12.38 -10.23 20.31
N ALA A 117 13.00 -9.45 21.18
CA ALA A 117 13.62 -8.19 20.81
C ALA A 117 14.72 -8.46 19.79
N VAL A 118 14.48 -8.16 18.51
CA VAL A 118 15.56 -7.96 17.55
C VAL A 118 16.06 -6.53 17.78
N ARG A 119 17.29 -6.36 18.26
CA ARG A 119 17.95 -5.06 18.52
C ARG A 119 17.32 -4.18 19.62
N GLY A 120 16.75 -4.78 20.67
CA GLY A 120 16.38 -4.03 21.89
C GLY A 120 15.19 -3.07 21.76
N GLN A 121 14.44 -3.12 20.65
CA GLN A 121 13.16 -2.41 20.50
C GLN A 121 12.02 -3.42 20.29
N PRO A 122 10.80 -3.15 20.82
CA PRO A 122 9.63 -3.99 20.56
C PRO A 122 9.30 -3.89 19.07
N TRP A 123 9.66 -4.93 18.34
CA TRP A 123 9.43 -5.07 16.91
C TRP A 123 8.99 -6.53 16.71
N PRO A 124 7.88 -6.82 16.01
CA PRO A 124 6.91 -5.95 15.33
C PRO A 124 5.61 -5.69 16.14
N SER A 125 4.78 -4.72 15.73
CA SER A 125 3.39 -4.57 16.20
C SER A 125 2.40 -4.79 15.05
N ARG A 126 1.16 -5.16 15.40
CA ARG A 126 0.02 -5.22 14.46
C ARG A 126 -1.00 -4.15 14.79
N TRP A 127 -1.66 -3.61 13.77
CA TRP A 127 -2.76 -2.68 13.95
C TRP A 127 -3.99 -3.11 13.15
N MET A 128 -5.14 -2.76 13.70
CA MET A 128 -6.41 -2.66 12.99
C MET A 128 -6.72 -1.18 12.79
N ILE A 129 -7.19 -0.86 11.59
CA ILE A 129 -7.44 0.52 11.17
C ILE A 129 -8.81 0.58 10.52
N ALA A 130 -9.58 1.62 10.84
CA ALA A 130 -10.77 2.00 10.11
C ALA A 130 -10.64 3.45 9.64
N ARG A 131 -11.15 3.74 8.45
CA ARG A 131 -11.13 5.07 7.83
C ARG A 131 -12.53 5.43 7.40
N ARG A 132 -12.96 6.66 7.69
CA ARG A 132 -14.25 7.21 7.22
C ARG A 132 -14.11 8.66 6.81
N ARG A 133 -15.05 9.15 6.00
CA ARG A 133 -15.17 10.59 5.74
C ARG A 133 -15.93 11.24 6.89
N PRO A 134 -15.56 12.48 7.29
CA PRO A 134 -16.36 13.23 8.28
C PRO A 134 -17.83 13.38 7.86
N GLU A 135 -18.11 13.52 6.56
CA GLU A 135 -19.45 13.77 6.02
C GLU A 135 -20.29 12.48 5.89
N THR A 136 -19.64 11.32 5.82
CA THR A 136 -20.30 10.00 5.67
C THR A 136 -19.68 8.99 6.63
N PRO A 137 -19.97 9.10 7.94
CA PRO A 137 -19.28 8.31 8.97
C PRO A 137 -19.60 6.80 8.92
N ASP A 138 -20.69 6.41 8.25
CA ASP A 138 -21.09 5.00 8.08
C ASP A 138 -20.38 4.30 6.91
N ASP A 139 -19.68 5.07 6.05
CA ASP A 139 -18.91 4.53 4.92
C ASP A 139 -17.46 4.33 5.34
N LEU A 140 -17.13 3.09 5.72
CA LEU A 140 -15.87 2.73 6.34
C LEU A 140 -15.04 1.78 5.47
N ASP A 141 -13.77 2.15 5.30
CA ASP A 141 -12.72 1.26 4.82
C ASP A 141 -11.93 0.68 5.99
N TYR A 142 -11.46 -0.56 5.85
CA TYR A 142 -10.76 -1.27 6.91
C TYR A 142 -9.38 -1.73 6.45
N TYR A 143 -8.40 -1.66 7.34
CA TYR A 143 -7.03 -2.08 7.04
C TYR A 143 -6.42 -2.88 8.18
N LEU A 144 -5.49 -3.77 7.82
CA LEU A 144 -4.53 -4.36 8.75
C LEU A 144 -3.15 -3.81 8.45
N ALA A 145 -2.38 -3.56 9.51
CA ALA A 145 -0.99 -3.14 9.38
C ALA A 145 -0.06 -3.98 10.25
N TRP A 146 1.19 -4.08 9.83
CA TRP A 146 2.28 -4.72 10.56
C TRP A 146 3.59 -3.97 10.30
N GLY A 147 4.42 -3.80 11.32
CA GLY A 147 5.65 -3.01 11.21
C GLY A 147 6.20 -2.53 12.56
N PRO A 148 7.07 -1.50 12.56
CA PRO A 148 7.69 -0.97 13.77
C PRO A 148 6.71 -0.47 14.82
N ALA A 149 6.82 -0.93 16.07
CA ALA A 149 5.88 -0.53 17.12
C ALA A 149 5.78 1.00 17.30
N GLY A 150 6.90 1.72 17.11
CA GLY A 150 6.96 3.18 17.18
C GLY A 150 6.31 3.93 16.01
N THR A 151 5.72 3.24 15.02
CA THR A 151 5.10 3.90 13.87
C THR A 151 3.87 4.72 14.31
N PRO A 152 3.83 6.02 13.99
CA PRO A 152 2.73 6.89 14.38
C PRO A 152 1.49 6.66 13.48
N PRO A 153 0.26 6.86 13.98
CA PRO A 153 -0.98 6.66 13.20
C PRO A 153 -1.02 7.42 11.87
N GLU A 154 -0.46 8.63 11.83
CA GLU A 154 -0.38 9.48 10.64
C GLU A 154 0.44 8.81 9.53
N HIS A 155 1.48 8.08 9.91
CA HIS A 155 2.30 7.32 8.97
C HIS A 155 1.53 6.14 8.38
N LEU A 156 0.78 5.40 9.21
CA LEU A 156 -0.07 4.30 8.74
C LEU A 156 -1.18 4.81 7.80
N ALA A 157 -1.79 5.95 8.14
CA ALA A 157 -2.79 6.62 7.30
C ALA A 157 -2.21 7.06 5.95
N HIS A 158 -0.97 7.57 5.95
CA HIS A 158 -0.27 7.94 4.73
C HIS A 158 -0.02 6.72 3.82
N VAL A 159 0.51 5.62 4.37
CA VAL A 159 0.77 4.39 3.61
C VAL A 159 -0.53 3.80 3.05
N ALA A 160 -1.60 3.73 3.86
CA ALA A 160 -2.92 3.29 3.39
C ALA A 160 -3.46 4.15 2.23
N GLY A 161 -3.23 5.46 2.31
CA GLY A 161 -3.62 6.43 1.29
C GLY A 161 -2.85 6.33 -0.03
N ALA A 162 -1.62 5.85 0.00
CA ALA A 162 -0.77 5.71 -1.17
C ALA A 162 -1.21 4.58 -2.11
N ARG A 163 -2.14 3.69 -1.70
CA ARG A 163 -2.73 2.67 -2.58
C ARG A 163 -3.32 3.26 -3.86
N TRP A 164 -3.94 4.43 -3.78
CA TRP A 164 -4.57 5.10 -4.93
C TRP A 164 -3.56 5.48 -6.02
N ARG A 165 -2.27 5.66 -5.68
CA ARG A 165 -1.22 5.98 -6.67
C ARG A 165 -1.00 4.87 -7.69
N VAL A 166 -1.28 3.62 -7.33
CA VAL A 166 -1.20 2.49 -8.27
C VAL A 166 -2.18 2.67 -9.42
N GLU A 167 -3.39 3.13 -9.12
CA GLU A 167 -4.42 3.35 -10.13
C GLU A 167 -4.01 4.48 -11.07
N ASP A 168 -3.41 5.55 -10.53
CA ASP A 168 -2.90 6.65 -11.34
C ASP A 168 -1.71 6.24 -12.21
N ALA A 169 -0.78 5.43 -11.69
CA ALA A 169 0.32 4.87 -12.47
C ALA A 169 -0.19 3.95 -13.61
N ILE A 170 -1.23 3.15 -13.34
CA ILE A 170 -1.87 2.33 -14.38
C ILE A 170 -2.59 3.20 -15.40
N LYS A 171 -3.30 4.26 -14.98
CA LYS A 171 -3.94 5.22 -15.90
C LYS A 171 -2.91 5.91 -16.78
N LEU A 172 -1.80 6.39 -16.19
CA LEU A 172 -0.68 6.98 -16.92
C LEU A 172 -0.15 5.99 -17.96
N GLY A 173 0.13 4.76 -17.54
CA GLY A 173 0.61 3.71 -18.43
C GLY A 173 -0.35 3.47 -19.60
N LYS A 174 -1.65 3.35 -19.32
CA LYS A 174 -2.69 3.11 -20.33
C LYS A 174 -2.84 4.27 -21.30
N HIS A 175 -2.97 5.48 -20.78
CA HIS A 175 -3.35 6.64 -21.60
C HIS A 175 -2.17 7.33 -22.28
N GLN A 176 -0.97 7.27 -21.69
CA GLN A 176 0.20 8.01 -22.19
C GLN A 176 1.29 7.09 -22.76
N CYS A 177 1.33 5.81 -22.33
CA CYS A 177 2.43 4.90 -22.69
C CYS A 177 1.96 3.66 -23.45
N GLY A 178 0.70 3.64 -23.89
CA GLY A 178 0.13 2.56 -24.68
C GLY A 178 0.05 1.22 -23.96
N LEU A 179 -0.01 1.19 -22.61
CA LEU A 179 -0.06 -0.06 -21.84
C LEU A 179 -1.26 -0.95 -22.22
N ALA A 180 -2.35 -0.36 -22.74
CA ALA A 180 -3.52 -1.07 -23.25
C ALA A 180 -3.59 -1.14 -24.78
N ASP A 181 -2.66 -0.49 -25.50
CA ASP A 181 -2.72 -0.29 -26.96
C ASP A 181 -1.84 -1.32 -27.68
N TYR A 182 -2.03 -2.60 -27.38
CA TYR A 182 -1.29 -3.69 -28.01
C TYR A 182 -2.22 -4.57 -28.86
N GLU A 183 -1.80 -4.88 -30.08
CA GLU A 183 -2.51 -5.82 -30.97
C GLU A 183 -1.76 -7.16 -31.14
N VAL A 184 -0.70 -7.35 -30.35
CA VAL A 184 0.18 -8.51 -30.42
C VAL A 184 -0.50 -9.77 -29.86
N ARG A 185 -0.37 -10.88 -30.60
CA ARG A 185 -0.97 -12.18 -30.24
C ARG A 185 0.05 -13.21 -29.73
N HIS A 186 1.33 -12.86 -29.69
CA HIS A 186 2.40 -13.73 -29.21
C HIS A 186 2.95 -13.26 -27.87
N TRP A 187 3.24 -14.21 -26.98
CA TRP A 187 3.74 -13.94 -25.63
C TRP A 187 4.95 -12.98 -25.60
N HIS A 188 5.97 -13.23 -26.42
CA HIS A 188 7.17 -12.38 -26.45
C HIS A 188 6.88 -10.97 -26.93
N GLY A 189 6.00 -10.81 -27.92
CA GLY A 189 5.57 -9.48 -28.40
C GLY A 189 4.83 -8.73 -27.30
N TRP A 190 3.89 -9.38 -26.63
CA TRP A 190 3.16 -8.82 -25.50
C TRP A 190 4.09 -8.43 -24.36
N TYR A 191 4.99 -9.32 -23.94
CA TYR A 191 5.90 -9.07 -22.83
C TYR A 191 6.83 -7.89 -23.10
N ARG A 192 7.38 -7.79 -24.32
CA ARG A 192 8.20 -6.64 -24.75
C ARG A 192 7.41 -5.35 -24.72
N HIS A 193 6.19 -5.35 -25.28
CA HIS A 193 5.32 -4.18 -25.29
C HIS A 193 5.03 -3.67 -23.88
N ILE A 194 4.53 -4.55 -23.00
CA ILE A 194 4.22 -4.19 -21.60
C ILE A 194 5.46 -3.65 -20.89
N THR A 195 6.63 -4.28 -21.08
CA THR A 195 7.89 -3.82 -20.46
C THR A 195 8.28 -2.42 -20.95
N LEU A 196 8.21 -2.15 -22.25
CA LEU A 196 8.53 -0.84 -22.82
C LEU A 196 7.52 0.23 -22.40
N SER A 197 6.22 -0.09 -22.37
CA SER A 197 5.18 0.82 -21.86
C SER A 197 5.39 1.16 -20.38
N MET A 198 5.74 0.18 -19.54
CA MET A 198 6.05 0.41 -18.12
C MET A 198 7.33 1.24 -17.95
N LEU A 199 8.36 1.00 -18.76
CA LEU A 199 9.59 1.79 -18.75
C LEU A 199 9.33 3.25 -19.15
N ALA A 200 8.54 3.47 -20.21
CA ALA A 200 8.13 4.81 -20.63
C ALA A 200 7.33 5.54 -19.54
N ALA A 201 6.40 4.84 -18.88
CA ALA A 201 5.64 5.40 -17.76
C ALA A 201 6.55 5.79 -16.59
N ALA A 202 7.50 4.93 -16.23
CA ALA A 202 8.49 5.21 -15.20
C ALA A 202 9.39 6.40 -15.57
N PHE A 203 9.81 6.52 -16.83
CA PHE A 203 10.58 7.66 -17.31
C PHE A 203 9.78 8.97 -17.16
N LEU A 204 8.53 9.03 -17.64
CA LEU A 204 7.69 10.23 -17.53
C LEU A 204 7.44 10.62 -16.07
N ALA A 205 7.20 9.63 -15.23
CA ALA A 205 7.06 9.77 -13.79
C ALA A 205 8.29 10.43 -13.12
N VAL A 206 9.49 9.95 -13.45
CA VAL A 206 10.74 10.54 -12.95
C VAL A 206 10.93 11.95 -13.47
N GLN A 207 10.70 12.19 -14.78
CA GLN A 207 10.85 13.51 -15.37
C GLN A 207 9.94 14.55 -14.72
N ALA A 208 8.70 14.21 -14.39
CA ALA A 208 7.83 15.14 -13.69
C ALA A 208 8.19 15.40 -12.24
N ALA A 209 8.80 14.42 -11.57
CA ALA A 209 9.32 14.61 -10.23
C ALA A 209 10.56 15.53 -10.22
N THR A 210 11.32 15.55 -11.33
CA THR A 210 12.50 16.42 -11.48
C THR A 210 12.20 17.79 -12.09
N ASP A 211 11.19 17.89 -12.96
CA ASP A 211 10.82 19.13 -13.65
C ASP A 211 9.80 19.94 -12.83
N ASP A 212 10.28 20.90 -12.05
CA ASP A 212 9.38 21.83 -11.36
C ASP A 212 8.74 22.87 -12.34
N ALA A 213 9.26 23.00 -13.57
CA ALA A 213 9.06 24.23 -14.35
C ALA A 213 8.90 24.11 -15.89
N ASP A 214 8.27 23.09 -16.52
CA ASP A 214 7.72 23.32 -17.91
C ASP A 214 6.71 22.34 -18.55
N ALA A 215 6.25 21.26 -17.90
CA ALA A 215 5.32 20.33 -18.58
C ALA A 215 3.89 20.90 -18.83
N PRO A 216 3.18 20.47 -19.91
CA PRO A 216 1.81 20.90 -20.21
C PRO A 216 0.81 20.47 -19.11
N ALA A 217 -0.17 21.32 -18.81
CA ALA A 217 -1.05 21.24 -17.63
C ALA A 217 -1.71 19.86 -17.34
N PRO A 218 -2.33 19.15 -18.30
CA PRO A 218 -2.95 17.84 -18.03
C PRO A 218 -1.93 16.74 -17.74
N LEU A 219 -0.73 16.86 -18.30
CA LEU A 219 0.39 15.94 -18.05
C LEU A 219 1.01 16.24 -16.68
N ARG A 220 1.12 17.52 -16.27
CA ARG A 220 1.58 17.92 -14.93
C ARG A 220 0.68 17.42 -13.81
N GLU A 221 -0.64 17.47 -13.97
CA GLU A 221 -1.57 17.09 -12.89
C GLU A 221 -1.59 15.56 -12.68
N ALA A 222 -1.61 14.79 -13.77
CA ALA A 222 -1.45 13.33 -13.72
C ALA A 222 -0.07 12.89 -13.24
N LEU A 223 0.99 13.60 -13.64
CA LEU A 223 2.33 13.27 -13.21
C LEU A 223 2.64 13.75 -11.79
N ARG A 224 2.03 14.85 -11.29
CA ARG A 224 2.12 15.29 -9.88
C ARG A 224 1.32 14.41 -8.93
N SER A 225 0.18 13.87 -9.34
CA SER A 225 -0.52 12.84 -8.55
C SER A 225 0.30 11.55 -8.48
N CYS A 226 1.08 11.28 -9.53
CA CYS A 226 2.09 10.24 -9.56
C CYS A 226 3.46 10.66 -9.00
N CYS A 227 3.75 11.94 -8.69
CA CYS A 227 5.12 12.42 -8.53
C CYS A 227 5.82 11.70 -7.38
N PHE A 228 6.80 10.91 -7.78
CA PHE A 228 7.62 9.99 -7.01
C PHE A 228 8.69 10.77 -6.26
N SER A 229 8.34 11.45 -5.17
CA SER A 229 9.36 12.07 -4.31
C SER A 229 10.14 11.02 -3.51
N GLU A 230 9.64 9.79 -3.40
CA GLU A 230 10.28 8.70 -2.69
C GLU A 230 10.02 7.38 -3.44
N LEU A 231 11.00 6.45 -3.41
CA LEU A 231 11.05 5.26 -4.25
C LEU A 231 9.80 4.37 -4.08
N GLU A 232 8.85 4.45 -5.02
CA GLU A 232 7.63 3.62 -5.05
C GLU A 232 7.65 2.68 -6.26
N VAL A 233 7.55 1.38 -6.03
CA VAL A 233 7.30 0.39 -7.08
C VAL A 233 5.83 0.01 -7.05
N CYS A 234 5.12 0.22 -8.15
CA CYS A 234 3.69 -0.09 -8.30
C CYS A 234 3.49 -1.38 -9.08
N GLY A 235 2.85 -2.37 -8.47
CA GLY A 235 2.27 -3.54 -9.14
C GLY A 235 0.79 -3.31 -9.48
N SER A 236 0.11 -4.33 -10.02
CA SER A 236 -1.26 -4.16 -10.56
C SER A 236 -2.36 -3.82 -9.55
N ASN A 237 -2.07 -3.67 -8.24
CA ASN A 237 -2.97 -3.22 -7.16
C ASN A 237 -2.25 -3.11 -5.78
N TRP A 238 -0.92 -3.01 -5.80
CA TRP A 238 -0.10 -2.82 -4.61
C TRP A 238 0.98 -1.80 -4.92
N SER A 239 1.38 -1.01 -3.94
CA SER A 239 2.47 -0.05 -4.03
C SER A 239 3.44 -0.28 -2.89
N LEU A 240 4.71 0.00 -3.16
CA LEU A 240 5.71 0.18 -2.14
C LEU A 240 5.84 1.67 -1.86
N VAL A 241 5.86 2.08 -0.60
CA VAL A 241 5.81 3.48 -0.14
C VAL A 241 6.99 3.68 0.79
N ARG A 242 7.80 4.72 0.60
CA ARG A 242 8.88 4.96 1.57
C ARG A 242 8.30 5.48 2.88
N GLY A 243 8.81 4.95 3.99
CA GLY A 243 8.51 5.40 5.32
C GLY A 243 9.25 6.70 5.62
N SER A 244 8.56 7.69 6.21
CA SER A 244 9.25 8.84 6.80
C SER A 244 10.18 8.32 7.91
N ARG A 245 11.40 8.84 7.98
CA ARG A 245 12.30 8.49 9.10
C ARG A 245 11.60 8.90 10.39
N VAL A 246 11.34 7.94 11.28
CA VAL A 246 11.03 8.26 12.67
C VAL A 246 12.32 8.83 13.27
N THR A 247 12.46 10.15 13.25
CA THR A 247 13.53 10.84 13.95
C THR A 247 13.25 10.67 15.44
N GLY A 248 13.94 9.71 16.07
CA GLY A 248 13.98 9.62 17.51
C GLY A 248 14.71 10.83 18.07
N THR A 249 14.01 11.61 18.90
CA THR A 249 14.60 12.47 19.92
C THR A 249 13.78 12.29 21.18
#